data_AF-A0AAD7DBD6-F1
#
_entry.id   AF-A0AAD7DBD6-F1
#
_cell.length_a   1.000
_cell.length_b   1.000
_cell.length_c   1.000
_cell.angle_alpha   90.00
_cell.angle_beta   90.00
_cell.angle_gamma   90.00
#
_symmetry.space_group_name_H-M   'P 1'
#
loop_
_entity.id
_entity.type
_entity.pdbx_description
1 polymer ?
#
loop_
_entity_poly.entity_id
_entity_poly.type
_entity_poly.pdbx_seq_one_letter_code
_entity_poly.pdbx_strand_id
1 'polypeptide(L)'
;TRTIPQRTVYTALQADLRSMMSSVQTQEQLDELRARLAQVGTASEETDRREKIQDPPTIGRKGRPPTQRITGATEGRARGGSAGIKDPFQGGADAPRRQNLCSHCRQPGHTRPRCPQ
;
A
#
# COMPACT_ATOMS: atom_id res chain seq x y z
N THR A 1 -7.52 -17.88 4.16
CA THR A 1 -8.02 -18.66 3.00
C THR A 1 -7.66 -20.12 3.21
N ARG A 2 -8.54 -21.06 2.85
CA ARG A 2 -8.26 -22.51 2.95
C ARG A 2 -7.59 -22.96 1.65
N THR A 3 -6.42 -23.57 1.74
CA THR A 3 -5.72 -24.14 0.58
C THR A 3 -6.33 -25.50 0.23
N ILE A 4 -6.58 -25.73 -1.05
CA ILE A 4 -7.07 -27.00 -1.56
C ILE A 4 -5.86 -27.89 -1.88
N PRO A 5 -5.84 -29.17 -1.46
CA PRO A 5 -4.73 -30.06 -1.78
C PRO A 5 -4.60 -30.29 -3.29
N GLN A 6 -3.36 -30.31 -3.80
CA GLN A 6 -3.09 -30.46 -5.24
C GLN A 6 -3.73 -31.72 -5.84
N ARG A 7 -3.72 -32.82 -5.08
CA ARG A 7 -4.30 -34.09 -5.52
C ARG A 7 -5.79 -33.97 -5.81
N THR A 8 -6.54 -33.23 -4.98
CA THR A 8 -7.98 -33.00 -5.20
C THR A 8 -8.24 -32.13 -6.42
N VAL A 9 -7.40 -31.11 -6.66
CA VAL A 9 -7.49 -30.27 -7.86
C VAL A 9 -7.25 -31.12 -9.11
N TYR A 10 -6.21 -31.96 -9.09
CA TYR A 10 -5.85 -32.82 -10.21
C TYR A 10 -6.97 -33.82 -10.54
N THR A 11 -7.52 -34.52 -9.55
CA THR A 11 -8.58 -35.51 -9.79
C THR A 11 -9.87 -34.87 -10.29
N ALA A 12 -10.21 -33.68 -9.78
CA ALA A 12 -11.39 -32.94 -10.24
C ALA A 12 -11.21 -32.48 -11.68
N LEU A 13 -10.10 -31.81 -12.00
CA LEU A 13 -9.79 -31.37 -13.36
C LEU A 13 -9.74 -32.54 -14.34
N GLN A 14 -9.14 -33.67 -13.95
CA GLN A 14 -9.07 -34.85 -14.80
C GLN A 14 -10.47 -35.44 -15.08
N ALA A 15 -11.38 -35.43 -14.10
CA ALA A 15 -12.74 -35.91 -14.29
C ALA A 15 -13.50 -35.02 -15.29
N ASP A 16 -13.37 -33.70 -15.17
CA ASP A 16 -14.02 -32.74 -16.07
C ASP A 16 -13.48 -32.84 -17.50
N LEU A 17 -12.15 -32.88 -17.64
CA LEU A 17 -11.48 -33.00 -18.93
C LEU A 17 -11.76 -34.34 -19.62
N ARG A 18 -12.12 -35.40 -18.89
CA ARG A 18 -12.37 -36.73 -19.45
C ARG A 18 -13.45 -36.71 -20.53
N SER A 19 -14.49 -35.90 -20.34
CA SER A 19 -15.58 -35.72 -21.30
C SER A 19 -15.14 -35.03 -22.59
N MET A 20 -14.17 -34.10 -22.50
CA MET A 20 -13.58 -33.41 -23.64
C MET A 20 -12.54 -34.26 -24.37
N MET A 21 -11.81 -35.12 -23.66
CA MET A 21 -10.79 -35.99 -24.25
C MET A 21 -11.41 -37.11 -25.10
N SER A 22 -12.64 -37.55 -24.82
CA SER A 22 -13.27 -38.63 -25.62
C SER A 22 -13.55 -38.25 -27.07
N SER A 23 -13.63 -36.95 -27.39
CA SER A 23 -13.80 -36.45 -28.76
C SER A 23 -12.48 -36.19 -29.50
N VAL A 24 -11.33 -36.31 -28.83
CA VAL A 24 -10.02 -36.05 -29.43
C VAL A 24 -9.44 -37.35 -29.97
N GLN A 25 -9.38 -37.45 -31.29
CA GLN A 25 -8.86 -38.61 -32.01
C GLN A 25 -7.61 -38.28 -32.82
N THR A 26 -7.41 -37.00 -33.17
CA THR A 26 -6.26 -36.54 -33.97
C THR A 26 -5.39 -35.54 -33.20
N GLN A 27 -4.14 -35.40 -33.64
CA GLN A 27 -3.20 -34.42 -33.09
C GLN A 27 -3.71 -32.98 -33.29
N GLU A 28 -4.31 -32.69 -34.45
CA GLU A 28 -4.89 -31.39 -34.77
C GLU A 28 -6.01 -31.00 -33.79
N GLN A 29 -6.89 -31.94 -33.44
CA GLN A 29 -7.95 -31.73 -32.47
C GLN A 29 -7.40 -31.44 -31.06
N LEU A 30 -6.30 -32.09 -30.69
CA LEU A 30 -5.63 -31.85 -29.41
C LEU A 30 -5.00 -30.45 -29.38
N ASP A 31 -4.37 -30.03 -30.46
CA ASP A 31 -3.76 -28.70 -30.58
C ASP A 31 -4.81 -27.59 -30.62
N GLU A 32 -5.96 -27.83 -31.29
CA GLU A 32 -7.10 -26.91 -31.26
C GLU A 32 -7.69 -26.79 -29.84
N LEU A 33 -7.83 -27.89 -29.12
CA LEU A 33 -8.34 -27.90 -27.75
C LEU A 33 -7.40 -27.14 -26.79
N ARG A 34 -6.09 -27.31 -26.96
CA ARG A 34 -5.07 -26.52 -26.23
C ARG A 34 -5.19 -25.02 -26.53
N ALA A 35 -5.37 -24.65 -27.79
CA ALA A 35 -5.55 -23.25 -28.18
C ALA A 35 -6.80 -22.64 -27.54
N ARG A 36 -7.92 -23.38 -27.52
CA ARG A 36 -9.17 -22.96 -26.86
C ARG A 36 -9.00 -22.77 -25.35
N LEU A 37 -8.33 -23.71 -24.66
CA LEU A 37 -8.06 -23.58 -23.22
C LEU A 37 -7.17 -22.37 -22.90
N ALA A 38 -6.16 -22.10 -23.74
CA ALA A 38 -5.31 -20.93 -23.58
C ALA A 38 -6.08 -19.61 -23.74
N GLN A 39 -7.00 -19.53 -24.72
CA GLN A 39 -7.85 -18.36 -24.92
C GLN A 39 -8.76 -18.08 -23.72
N VAL A 40 -9.37 -19.12 -23.14
CA VAL A 40 -10.22 -18.98 -21.94
C VAL A 40 -9.39 -18.46 -20.76
N GLY A 41 -8.17 -18.94 -20.58
CA GLY A 41 -7.25 -18.44 -19.54
C GLY A 41 -6.97 -16.94 -19.70
N THR A 42 -6.62 -16.49 -20.91
CA THR A 42 -6.34 -15.07 -21.16
C THR A 42 -7.56 -14.18 -20.99
N ALA A 43 -8.75 -14.64 -21.40
CA ALA A 43 -9.99 -13.88 -21.24
C ALA A 43 -10.40 -13.76 -19.76
N SER A 44 -10.17 -14.80 -18.96
CA SER A 44 -10.42 -14.78 -17.52
C SER A 44 -9.47 -13.82 -16.80
N GLU A 45 -8.19 -13.78 -17.16
CA GLU A 45 -7.24 -12.82 -16.58
C GLU A 45 -7.57 -11.37 -16.95
N GLU A 46 -8.03 -11.13 -18.18
CA GLU A 46 -8.41 -9.79 -18.62
C GLU A 46 -9.67 -9.29 -17.89
N THR A 47 -10.66 -10.16 -17.68
CA THR A 47 -11.86 -9.83 -16.91
C THR A 47 -11.53 -9.57 -15.44
N ASP A 48 -10.72 -10.41 -14.80
CA ASP A 48 -10.22 -10.19 -13.43
C ASP A 48 -9.44 -8.88 -13.27
N ARG A 49 -8.70 -8.46 -14.30
CA ARG A 49 -8.00 -7.16 -14.30
C ARG A 49 -8.95 -6.00 -14.48
N ARG A 50 -9.99 -6.13 -15.32
CA ARG A 50 -10.99 -5.08 -15.55
C ARG A 50 -11.90 -4.87 -14.35
N GLU A 51 -12.22 -5.92 -13.59
CA GLU A 51 -13.05 -5.82 -12.39
C GLU A 51 -12.30 -5.21 -11.19
N LYS A 52 -10.95 -5.21 -11.21
CA LYS A 52 -10.13 -4.46 -10.26
C LYS A 52 -10.10 -2.97 -10.64
N ILE A 53 -11.21 -2.29 -10.39
CA ILE A 53 -11.26 -0.82 -10.37
C ILE A 53 -10.33 -0.37 -9.22
N GLN A 54 -9.14 0.10 -9.57
CA GLN A 54 -8.25 0.75 -8.61
C GLN A 54 -8.79 2.14 -8.33
N ASP A 55 -8.98 2.46 -7.04
CA ASP A 55 -9.26 3.83 -6.65
C ASP A 55 -8.10 4.73 -7.11
N PRO A 56 -8.40 5.90 -7.70
CA PRO A 56 -7.35 6.84 -8.07
C PRO A 56 -6.56 7.24 -6.82
N PRO A 57 -5.25 7.50 -6.95
CA PRO A 57 -4.43 7.87 -5.81
C PRO A 57 -5.00 9.15 -5.18
N THR A 58 -5.35 9.08 -3.90
CA THR A 58 -5.77 10.26 -3.14
C THR A 58 -4.63 11.27 -3.10
N ILE A 59 -4.81 12.41 -3.78
CA ILE A 59 -3.85 13.50 -3.75
C ILE A 59 -3.87 14.10 -2.34
N GLY A 60 -2.93 13.67 -1.49
CA GLY A 60 -2.67 14.31 -0.21
C GLY A 60 -2.15 15.72 -0.46
N ARG A 61 -3.05 16.70 -0.51
CA ARG A 61 -2.65 18.11 -0.58
C ARG A 61 -1.93 18.46 0.72
N LYS A 62 -0.63 18.76 0.63
CA LYS A 62 0.14 19.29 1.76
C LYS A 62 -0.45 20.65 2.15
N GLY A 63 -0.69 20.87 3.44
CA GLY A 63 -1.15 22.15 3.98
C GLY A 63 -2.51 22.07 4.66
N ARG A 64 -3.15 23.23 4.79
CA ARG A 64 -4.42 23.37 5.50
C ARG A 64 -5.59 22.80 4.68
N PRO A 65 -6.58 22.14 5.31
CA PRO A 65 -7.79 21.72 4.61
C PRO A 65 -8.46 22.91 3.92
N PRO A 66 -8.95 22.78 2.68
CA PRO A 66 -9.58 23.90 1.96
C PRO A 66 -10.83 24.43 2.67
N THR A 67 -11.48 23.61 3.49
CA THR A 67 -12.64 23.96 4.33
C THR A 67 -12.26 24.76 5.57
N GLN A 68 -11.01 24.66 6.01
CA GLN A 68 -10.47 25.49 7.06
C GLN A 68 -9.91 26.73 6.35
N ARG A 69 -10.73 27.76 6.17
CA ARG A 69 -10.27 29.13 5.90
C ARG A 69 -10.24 29.91 7.22
N ILE A 70 -9.25 30.77 7.41
CA ILE A 70 -9.18 31.68 8.57
C ILE A 70 -9.75 32.91 7.89
N THR A 71 -11.05 33.13 8.08
CA THR A 71 -11.81 34.17 7.40
C THR A 71 -11.79 35.50 8.15
N GLY A 72 -11.14 35.57 9.32
CA GLY A 72 -11.06 36.82 10.08
C GLY A 72 -9.97 36.86 11.14
N ALA A 73 -9.67 38.08 11.61
CA ALA A 73 -8.66 38.37 12.63
C ALA A 73 -8.92 37.72 14.00
N THR A 74 -10.13 37.23 14.24
CA THR A 74 -10.57 36.62 15.52
C THR A 74 -10.52 35.09 15.54
N GLU A 75 -10.27 34.41 14.42
CA GLU A 75 -10.44 32.94 14.30
C GLU A 75 -9.24 32.11 14.80
N GLY A 76 -8.33 32.71 15.54
CA GLY A 76 -7.22 32.02 16.20
C GLY A 76 -6.02 31.71 15.30
N ARG A 77 -4.89 31.32 15.93
CA ARG A 77 -3.62 31.08 15.24
C ARG A 77 -3.68 29.82 14.37
N ALA A 78 -3.01 29.87 13.21
CA ALA A 78 -2.84 28.70 12.34
C ALA A 78 -2.24 27.53 13.13
N ARG A 79 -2.99 26.45 13.30
CA ARG A 79 -2.50 25.22 13.94
C ARG A 79 -1.84 24.35 12.88
N GLY A 80 -0.53 24.49 12.74
CA GLY A 80 0.31 23.61 11.92
C GLY A 80 1.35 24.36 11.09
N GLY A 81 2.58 23.86 11.10
CA GLY A 81 3.75 24.46 10.44
C GLY A 81 4.67 25.11 11.46
N SER A 82 5.69 24.39 11.90
CA SER A 82 6.74 24.91 12.79
C SER A 82 7.62 25.90 12.03
N ALA A 83 7.16 27.15 11.92
CA ALA A 83 8.00 28.31 11.74
C ALA A 83 7.47 29.35 12.72
N GLY A 84 8.16 29.46 13.86
CA GLY A 84 7.77 30.34 14.95
C GLY A 84 7.57 31.76 14.46
N ILE A 85 6.32 32.22 14.49
CA ILE A 85 6.04 33.64 14.61
C ILE A 85 6.48 33.99 16.03
N LYS A 86 7.68 34.55 16.14
CA LYS A 86 8.14 35.19 17.37
C LYS A 86 7.15 36.31 17.66
N ASP A 87 6.32 36.13 18.68
CA ASP A 87 5.69 37.27 19.33
C ASP A 87 6.82 38.18 19.85
N PRO A 88 6.88 39.48 19.46
CA PRO A 88 7.95 40.37 19.90
C PRO A 88 7.86 40.76 21.38
N PHE A 89 6.95 40.15 22.17
CA PHE A 89 6.66 40.56 23.55
C PHE A 89 6.92 39.51 24.64
N GLN A 90 7.53 38.35 24.32
CA GLN A 90 7.92 37.38 25.35
C GLN A 90 9.32 36.80 25.10
N GLY A 91 10.31 37.66 25.34
CA GLY A 91 11.66 37.22 25.62
C GLY A 91 11.74 36.63 27.03
N GLY A 92 11.86 35.31 27.12
CA GLY A 92 12.42 34.62 28.27
C GLY A 92 13.67 33.88 27.80
N ALA A 93 14.84 34.39 28.16
CA ALA A 93 16.15 33.94 27.67
C ALA A 93 16.63 32.61 28.28
N ASP A 94 15.76 31.84 28.95
CA ASP A 94 16.16 30.69 29.77
C ASP A 94 15.36 29.41 29.47
N ALA A 95 15.04 29.14 28.20
CA ALA A 95 14.60 27.80 27.83
C ALA A 95 15.85 26.88 27.75
N PRO A 96 16.02 25.87 28.63
CA PRO A 96 17.18 25.00 28.57
C PRO A 96 17.16 24.32 27.20
N ARG A 97 18.24 24.53 26.43
CA ARG A 97 18.50 23.77 25.19
C ARG A 97 18.37 22.30 25.57
N ARG A 98 17.30 21.64 25.12
CA ARG A 98 17.12 20.19 25.32
C ARG A 98 18.36 19.53 24.75
N GLN A 99 19.26 19.11 25.62
CA GLN A 99 20.49 18.47 25.19
C GLN A 99 20.07 17.19 24.48
N ASN A 100 20.60 16.95 23.29
CA ASN A 100 20.34 15.73 22.54
C ASN A 100 21.01 14.57 23.27
N LEU A 101 20.30 13.95 24.21
CA LEU A 101 20.74 12.78 24.95
C LEU A 101 20.58 11.53 24.09
N CYS A 102 21.50 10.57 24.22
CA CYS A 102 21.37 9.27 23.58
C CYS A 102 20.07 8.59 24.02
N SER A 103 19.26 8.09 23.07
CA SER A 103 17.99 7.42 23.40
C SER A 103 18.16 6.06 24.10
N HIS A 104 19.38 5.53 24.17
CA HIS A 104 19.69 4.28 24.86
C HIS A 104 20.20 4.51 26.30
N CYS A 105 21.31 5.25 26.49
CA CYS A 105 21.92 5.46 27.81
C CYS A 105 21.65 6.84 28.43
N ARG A 106 20.90 7.72 27.74
CA ARG A 106 20.61 9.10 28.14
C ARG A 106 21.83 9.97 28.43
N GLN A 107 23.02 9.61 27.97
CA GLN A 107 24.20 10.48 28.07
C GLN A 107 24.31 11.43 26.86
N PRO A 108 24.79 12.67 27.05
CA PRO A 108 25.05 13.60 25.95
C PRO A 108 26.29 13.20 25.16
N GLY A 109 26.47 13.77 23.97
CA GLY A 109 27.70 13.62 23.17
C GLY A 109 27.71 12.45 22.18
N HIS A 110 26.67 11.62 22.15
CA HIS A 110 26.51 10.58 21.14
C HIS A 110 25.03 10.23 20.89
N THR A 111 24.76 9.56 19.78
CA THR A 111 23.43 9.06 19.40
C THR A 111 23.37 7.54 19.56
N ARG A 112 22.16 6.95 19.59
CA ARG A 112 21.95 5.50 19.73
C ARG A 112 22.84 4.60 18.84
N PRO A 113 23.09 4.90 17.55
CA PRO A 113 23.96 4.06 16.72
C PRO A 113 25.46 4.16 17.08
N ARG A 114 25.87 5.13 17.90
CA ARG A 114 27.24 5.32 18.39
C ARG A 114 27.32 5.24 19.92
N CYS A 115 26.39 4.50 20.54
CA CYS A 115 26.42 4.30 21.98
C CYS A 115 27.59 3.37 22.33
N PRO A 116 28.56 3.80 23.15
CA PRO A 116 29.47 2.87 23.78
C PRO A 116 28.61 2.02 24.71
N GLN A 117 28.61 0.70 24.53
CA GLN A 117 27.86 -0.21 25.39
C GLN A 117 28.45 -0.25 26.79
#